data_AF-A0A3M2RFX9-F1
#
_entry.id   AF-A0A3M2RFX9-F1
#
_cell.length_a   1.000
_cell.length_b   1.000
_cell.length_c   1.000
_cell.angle_alpha   90.00
_cell.angle_beta   90.00
_cell.angle_gamma   90.00
#
_symmetry.space_group_name_H-M   'P 1'
#
loop_
_entity.id
_entity.type
_entity.pdbx_description
1 polymer ?
#
loop_
_entity_poly.entity_id
_entity_poly.type
_entity_poly.pdbx_seq_one_letter_code
_entity_poly.pdbx_strand_id
1 'polypeptide(L)'
;MKFLILAIFAAITAFLIWRSKQNTDPTEQACAIEIGNLLKADSDASPQAIADIFMKHGIDPSRCQNVGAMVMPQLRKNGLKPEDARIVMGQVRAAYPLVR
;
A
#
# COMPACT_ATOMS: atom_id res chain seq x y z
N MET A 1 40.66 2.55 7.89
CA MET A 1 39.52 3.03 8.71
C MET A 1 38.44 3.71 7.87
N LYS A 2 38.72 4.85 7.21
CA LYS A 2 37.72 5.66 6.47
C LYS A 2 37.08 4.95 5.26
N PHE A 3 37.86 4.16 4.49
CA PHE A 3 37.36 3.39 3.35
C PHE A 3 36.53 2.16 3.75
N LEU A 4 36.82 1.55 4.90
CA LEU A 4 36.05 0.43 5.47
C LEU A 4 34.65 0.87 5.87
N ILE A 5 34.53 2.06 6.47
CA ILE A 5 33.23 2.64 6.86
C ILE A 5 32.38 2.94 5.63
N LEU A 6 32.97 3.51 4.57
CA LEU A 6 32.26 3.78 3.31
C LEU A 6 31.77 2.51 2.63
N ALA A 7 32.58 1.45 2.61
CA ALA A 7 32.21 0.16 2.04
C ALA A 7 31.05 -0.50 2.80
N ILE A 8 31.10 -0.48 4.14
CA ILE A 8 30.03 -1.00 4.99
C ILE A 8 28.74 -0.20 4.79
N PHE A 9 28.83 1.13 4.72
CA PHE A 9 27.65 1.98 4.51
C PHE A 9 26.99 1.72 3.15
N ALA A 10 27.78 1.56 2.09
CA ALA A 10 27.28 1.21 0.77
C ALA A 10 26.64 -0.19 0.73
N ALA A 11 27.21 -1.17 1.43
CA ALA A 11 26.64 -2.51 1.53
C ALA A 11 25.31 -2.51 2.29
N ILE A 12 25.20 -1.76 3.39
CA ILE A 12 23.96 -1.64 4.17
C ILE A 12 22.88 -0.93 3.36
N THR A 13 23.19 0.17 2.67
CA THR A 13 22.19 0.87 1.84
C THR A 13 21.72 0.02 0.68
N ALA A 14 22.62 -0.68 -0.02
CA ALA A 14 22.25 -1.64 -1.06
C ALA A 14 21.38 -2.78 -0.51
N PHE A 15 21.72 -3.32 0.67
CA PHE A 15 20.94 -4.37 1.34
C PHE A 15 19.55 -3.88 1.77
N LEU A 16 19.45 -2.66 2.28
CA LEU A 16 18.16 -2.05 2.66
C LEU A 16 17.29 -1.77 1.43
N ILE A 17 17.87 -1.32 0.32
CA ILE A 17 17.13 -1.11 -0.94
C ILE A 17 16.66 -2.45 -1.51
N TRP A 18 17.52 -3.47 -1.52
CA TRP A 18 17.18 -4.82 -1.97
C TRP A 18 16.10 -5.45 -1.09
N ARG A 19 16.22 -5.34 0.24
CA ARG A 19 15.23 -5.82 1.20
C ARG A 19 13.91 -5.06 1.09
N SER A 20 13.94 -3.75 0.88
CA SER A 20 12.73 -2.93 0.64
C SER A 20 12.01 -3.35 -0.63
N LYS A 21 12.77 -3.63 -1.71
CA LYS A 21 12.23 -4.13 -2.97
C LYS A 21 11.71 -5.58 -2.88
N GLN A 22 12.26 -6.41 -1.99
CA GLN A 22 11.75 -7.76 -1.71
C GLN A 22 10.54 -7.77 -0.75
N ASN A 23 10.46 -6.82 0.18
CA ASN A 23 9.35 -6.72 1.13
C ASN A 23 8.08 -6.08 0.56
N THR A 24 8.17 -5.47 -0.63
CA THR A 24 7.02 -4.87 -1.31
C THR A 24 6.70 -5.74 -2.50
N ASP A 25 5.69 -6.61 -2.37
CA ASP A 25 5.23 -7.41 -3.50
C ASP A 25 4.69 -6.45 -4.58
N PRO A 26 5.18 -6.52 -5.84
CA PRO A 26 4.68 -5.67 -6.91
C PRO A 26 3.16 -5.77 -7.09
N THR A 27 2.57 -6.89 -6.68
CA THR A 27 1.12 -7.15 -6.68
C THR A 27 0.39 -6.35 -5.60
N GLU A 28 0.94 -6.29 -4.38
CA GLU A 28 0.41 -5.44 -3.30
C GLU A 28 0.46 -3.97 -3.67
N GLN A 29 1.55 -3.55 -4.32
CA GLN A 29 1.70 -2.17 -4.76
C GLN A 29 0.73 -1.82 -5.90
N ALA A 30 0.52 -2.72 -6.86
CA ALA A 30 -0.46 -2.55 -7.93
C ALA A 30 -1.89 -2.47 -7.35
N CYS A 31 -2.23 -3.35 -6.41
CA CYS A 31 -3.50 -3.33 -5.69
C CYS A 31 -3.72 -1.99 -4.96
N ALA A 32 -2.72 -1.51 -4.22
CA ALA A 32 -2.80 -0.24 -3.51
C ALA A 32 -2.97 0.97 -4.45
N ILE A 33 -2.35 0.94 -5.63
CA ILE A 33 -2.52 1.98 -6.66
C ILE A 33 -3.93 1.94 -7.24
N GLU A 34 -4.46 0.76 -7.55
CA GLU A 34 -5.81 0.62 -8.11
C GLU A 34 -6.88 1.07 -7.11
N ILE A 35 -6.75 0.68 -5.83
CA ILE A 35 -7.61 1.16 -4.75
C ILE A 35 -7.49 2.69 -4.58
N GLY A 36 -6.26 3.22 -4.57
CA GLY A 36 -6.02 4.66 -4.46
C GLY A 36 -6.60 5.46 -5.64
N ASN A 37 -6.64 4.87 -6.84
CA ASN A 37 -7.25 5.48 -8.02
C ASN A 37 -8.78 5.37 -8.01
N LEU A 38 -9.34 4.23 -7.57
CA LEU A 38 -10.77 4.07 -7.35
C LEU A 38 -11.27 5.16 -6.39
N LEU A 39 -10.59 5.31 -5.26
CA LEU A 39 -10.95 6.27 -4.21
C LEU A 39 -10.72 7.74 -4.59
N LYS A 40 -9.88 7.99 -5.59
CA LYS A 40 -9.73 9.31 -6.19
C LYS A 40 -10.91 9.66 -7.09
N ALA A 41 -11.41 8.67 -7.84
CA ALA A 41 -12.54 8.82 -8.74
C ALA A 41 -13.88 8.83 -7.97
N ASP A 42 -13.97 8.01 -6.92
CA ASP A 42 -15.13 7.83 -6.07
C ASP A 42 -14.68 7.70 -4.60
N SER A 43 -14.70 8.83 -3.89
CA SER A 43 -14.34 8.91 -2.47
C SER A 43 -15.31 8.17 -1.55
N ASP A 44 -16.48 7.74 -2.05
CA ASP A 44 -17.47 6.97 -1.29
C ASP A 44 -17.59 5.53 -1.79
N ALA A 45 -16.54 5.04 -2.46
CA ALA A 45 -16.54 3.69 -3.01
C ALA A 45 -16.86 2.65 -1.92
N SER A 46 -17.79 1.77 -2.26
CA SER A 46 -18.24 0.75 -1.32
C SER A 46 -17.07 -0.16 -0.86
N PRO A 47 -17.06 -0.59 0.41
CA PRO A 47 -16.09 -1.58 0.89
C PRO A 47 -16.06 -2.86 0.06
N GLN A 48 -17.20 -3.22 -0.55
CA GLN A 48 -17.32 -4.37 -1.45
C GLN A 48 -16.47 -4.19 -2.73
N ALA A 49 -16.55 -3.03 -3.37
CA ALA A 49 -15.76 -2.72 -4.57
C ALA A 49 -14.24 -2.73 -4.28
N ILE A 50 -13.84 -2.30 -3.08
CA ILE A 50 -12.45 -2.35 -2.62
C ILE A 50 -12.04 -3.82 -2.39
N ALA A 51 -12.91 -4.63 -1.79
CA ALA A 51 -12.69 -6.07 -1.61
C ALA A 51 -12.55 -6.82 -2.93
N ASP A 52 -13.34 -6.45 -3.95
CA ASP A 52 -13.21 -7.00 -5.30
C ASP A 52 -11.84 -6.72 -5.90
N ILE A 53 -11.26 -5.54 -5.66
CA ILE A 53 -9.88 -5.22 -6.09
C ILE A 53 -8.86 -6.07 -5.32
N PHE A 54 -9.03 -6.24 -4.00
CA PHE A 54 -8.16 -7.13 -3.23
C PHE A 54 -8.18 -8.57 -3.78
N MET A 55 -9.37 -9.10 -4.07
CA MET A 55 -9.54 -10.44 -4.64
C MET A 55 -9.00 -10.54 -6.07
N LYS A 56 -9.20 -9.51 -6.91
CA LYS A 56 -8.67 -9.43 -8.27
C LYS A 56 -7.14 -9.54 -8.32
N HIS A 57 -6.46 -8.99 -7.31
CA HIS A 57 -5.01 -9.06 -7.16
C HIS A 57 -4.54 -10.28 -6.35
N GLY A 58 -5.45 -11.17 -5.93
CA GLY A 58 -5.11 -12.36 -5.15
C GLY A 58 -4.51 -12.03 -3.78
N ILE A 59 -4.93 -10.91 -3.18
CA ILE A 59 -4.43 -10.47 -1.87
C ILE A 59 -5.16 -11.22 -0.77
N ASP A 60 -4.43 -12.01 0.01
CA ASP A 60 -4.95 -12.65 1.20
C ASP A 60 -5.42 -11.64 2.27
N PRO A 61 -6.40 -11.99 3.12
CA PRO A 61 -6.84 -11.15 4.24
C PRO A 61 -5.69 -10.73 5.18
N SER A 62 -4.69 -11.60 5.37
CA SER A 62 -3.49 -11.31 6.17
C SER A 62 -2.62 -10.20 5.58
N ARG A 63 -2.68 -10.01 4.26
CA ARG A 63 -1.90 -9.03 3.49
C ARG A 63 -2.67 -7.73 3.22
N CYS A 64 -4.00 -7.75 3.36
CA CYS A 64 -4.85 -6.57 3.19
C CYS A 64 -4.42 -5.39 4.06
N GLN A 65 -3.92 -5.65 5.27
CA GLN A 65 -3.41 -4.60 6.16
C GLN A 65 -2.16 -3.90 5.60
N ASN A 66 -1.25 -4.65 4.96
CA ASN A 66 -0.05 -4.10 4.32
C ASN A 66 -0.44 -3.25 3.13
N VAL A 67 -1.33 -3.76 2.27
CA VAL A 67 -1.82 -3.03 1.10
C VAL A 67 -2.56 -1.76 1.52
N GLY A 68 -3.42 -1.82 2.54
CA GLY A 68 -4.10 -0.63 3.06
C GLY A 68 -3.12 0.44 3.59
N ALA A 69 -2.02 0.04 4.23
CA ALA A 69 -0.96 0.97 4.61
C ALA A 69 -0.29 1.63 3.38
N MET A 70 -0.22 0.93 2.25
CA MET A 70 0.27 1.45 0.97
C MET A 70 -0.75 2.34 0.24
N VAL A 71 -2.06 2.19 0.50
CA VAL A 71 -3.10 3.07 -0.07
C VAL A 71 -3.02 4.48 0.50
N MET A 72 -2.74 4.63 1.80
CA MET A 72 -2.65 5.93 2.46
C MET A 72 -1.69 6.94 1.80
N PRO A 73 -0.44 6.58 1.45
CA PRO A 73 0.44 7.48 0.70
C PRO A 73 -0.04 7.74 -0.74
N GLN A 74 -0.79 6.82 -1.37
CA GLN A 74 -1.40 7.06 -2.69
C GLN A 74 -2.53 8.09 -2.62
N LEU A 75 -3.39 8.02 -1.60
CA LEU A 75 -4.43 9.02 -1.36
C LEU A 75 -3.83 10.43 -1.16
N ARG A 76 -2.74 10.52 -0.38
CA ARG A 76 -2.00 11.77 -0.20
C ARG A 76 -1.38 12.29 -1.50
N LYS A 77 -0.81 11.40 -2.32
CA LYS A 77 -0.31 11.77 -3.67
C LYS A 77 -1.43 12.27 -4.57
N ASN A 78 -2.63 11.74 -4.42
CA ASN A 78 -3.81 12.13 -5.18
C ASN A 78 -4.45 13.44 -4.71
N GLY A 79 -3.89 14.09 -3.69
CA GLY A 79 -4.34 15.40 -3.21
C GLY A 79 -5.50 15.34 -2.21
N LEU A 80 -5.87 14.14 -1.72
CA LEU A 80 -6.87 14.03 -0.65
C LEU A 80 -6.34 14.69 0.62
N LYS A 81 -7.22 15.44 1.29
CA LYS A 81 -6.92 15.98 2.62
C LYS A 81 -6.74 14.81 3.59
N PRO A 82 -5.91 14.97 4.65
CA PRO A 82 -5.70 13.93 5.65
C PRO A 82 -6.98 13.46 6.35
N GLU A 83 -7.97 14.34 6.42
CA GLU A 83 -9.27 14.15 7.04
C GLU A 83 -10.14 13.21 6.19
N ASP A 84 -10.27 13.52 4.90
CA ASP A 84 -11.00 12.71 3.93
C ASP A 84 -10.31 11.36 3.72
N ALA A 85 -8.98 11.35 3.68
CA ALA A 85 -8.20 10.11 3.59
C ALA A 85 -8.48 9.18 4.79
N ARG A 86 -8.77 9.73 5.97
CA ARG A 86 -9.13 8.93 7.15
C ARG A 86 -10.50 8.27 7.01
N ILE A 87 -11.47 8.98 6.45
CA ILE A 87 -12.83 8.46 6.18
C ILE A 87 -12.74 7.31 5.19
N VAL A 88 -12.04 7.56 4.08
CA VAL A 88 -11.78 6.59 3.01
C VAL A 88 -11.01 5.38 3.53
N MET A 89 -10.01 5.56 4.39
CA MET A 89 -9.30 4.45 5.03
C MET A 89 -10.22 3.61 5.93
N GLY A 90 -11.30 4.18 6.45
CA GLY A 90 -12.36 3.44 7.13
C GLY A 90 -13.05 2.42 6.20
N GLN A 91 -13.33 2.82 4.96
CA GLN A 91 -13.92 1.95 3.94
C GLN A 91 -12.94 0.85 3.51
N VAL A 92 -11.67 1.20 3.29
CA VAL A 92 -10.61 0.23 2.98
C VAL A 92 -10.51 -0.83 4.09
N ARG A 93 -10.59 -0.42 5.36
CA ARG A 93 -10.55 -1.34 6.50
C ARG A 93 -11.81 -2.20 6.62
N ALA A 94 -12.97 -1.65 6.28
CA ALA A 94 -14.23 -2.39 6.23
C ALA A 94 -14.25 -3.45 5.10
N ALA A 95 -13.38 -3.31 4.08
CA ALA A 95 -13.22 -4.28 3.01
C ALA A 95 -12.46 -5.54 3.43
N TYR A 96 -11.58 -5.46 4.44
CA TYR A 96 -10.74 -6.60 4.87
C TYR A 96 -11.53 -7.88 5.21
N PRO A 97 -12.62 -7.83 6.00
CA PRO A 97 -13.41 -9.04 6.29
C PRO A 97 -14.23 -9.57 5.10
N LEU A 98 -14.34 -8.79 4.01
CA LEU A 98 -15.07 -9.18 2.80
C LEU A 98 -14.20 -9.96 1.81
N VAL A 99 -12.87 -9.89 1.96
CA VAL A 99 -11.92 -10.70 1.19
C VAL A 99 -11.96 -12.13 1.71
N ARG A 100 -12.32 -13.08 0.85
CA ARG A 100 -12.48 -14.50 1.17
C ARG A 100 -11.84 -15.40 0.12
#